data_AF-A0AAQ4D286-F1
#
_entry.id   AF-A0AAQ4D286-F1
#
_cell.length_a   1.000
_cell.length_b   1.000
_cell.length_c   1.000
_cell.angle_alpha   90.00
_cell.angle_beta   90.00
_cell.angle_gamma   90.00
#
_symmetry.space_group_name_H-M   'P 1'
#
loop_
_entity.id
_entity.type
_entity.pdbx_description
1 polymer ?
#
loop_
_entity_poly.entity_id
_entity_poly.type
_entity_poly.pdbx_seq_one_letter_code
_entity_poly.pdbx_strand_id
1 'polypeptide(L)'
;MVVADQGNWVADVVIVVEGTANLSPYVESLKSHYIVPTLEYFNGGPIDDRDCGYDTNSTTYALVVFMAADSAPEPAAICHAPTTNVAKLLSWFDRVSYVSSVYH
;
A
#
# COMPACT_ATOMS: atom_id res chain seq x y z
N MET A 1 16.02 11.93 11.61
CA MET A 1 15.86 11.44 10.24
C MET A 1 17.21 10.92 9.81
N VAL A 2 17.40 9.60 9.79
CA VAL A 2 18.65 8.99 9.34
C VAL A 2 18.61 9.03 7.81
N VAL A 3 19.51 9.79 7.20
CA VAL A 3 19.71 9.75 5.74
C VAL A 3 20.38 8.42 5.44
N ALA A 4 19.63 7.48 4.87
CA ALA A 4 20.22 6.28 4.29
C ALA A 4 21.03 6.68 3.07
N ASP A 5 22.28 6.20 3.02
CA ASP A 5 23.13 6.23 1.83
C ASP A 5 22.33 5.70 0.63
N GLN A 6 22.35 6.40 -0.51
CA GLN A 6 21.64 6.02 -1.75
C GLN A 6 22.31 4.82 -2.45
N GLY A 7 22.75 3.81 -1.69
CA GLY A 7 23.31 2.56 -2.22
C GLY A 7 22.22 1.51 -2.38
N ASN A 8 22.02 0.98 -3.59
CA ASN A 8 21.16 -0.12 -4.07
C ASN A 8 20.52 -1.06 -3.03
N TRP A 9 19.71 -0.53 -2.11
CA TRP A 9 19.12 -1.29 -1.01
C TRP A 9 17.78 -1.87 -1.48
N VAL A 10 17.68 -3.19 -1.37
CA VAL A 10 16.48 -3.96 -1.71
C VAL A 10 15.70 -4.18 -0.44
N ALA A 11 14.39 -3.95 -0.48
CA ALA A 11 13.52 -4.13 0.67
C ALA A 11 12.24 -4.86 0.30
N ASP A 12 11.65 -5.51 1.29
CA ASP A 12 10.27 -5.98 1.23
C ASP A 12 9.39 -4.97 1.98
N VAL A 13 8.55 -4.25 1.24
CA VAL A 13 7.72 -3.16 1.75
C VAL A 13 6.28 -3.65 1.92
N VAL A 14 5.82 -3.71 3.16
CA VAL A 14 4.42 -4.05 3.47
C VAL A 14 3.69 -2.79 3.92
N ILE A 15 2.69 -2.39 3.13
CA ILE A 15 1.79 -1.29 3.48
C ILE A 15 0.57 -1.87 4.17
N VAL A 16 0.33 -1.46 5.41
CA VAL A 16 -0.84 -1.89 6.20
C VAL A 16 -1.80 -0.72 6.35
N VAL A 17 -3.05 -0.90 5.92
CA VAL A 17 -4.08 0.15 5.86
C VAL A 17 -5.33 -0.32 6.59
N GLU A 18 -5.95 0.58 7.35
CA GLU A 18 -7.25 0.33 7.96
C GLU A 18 -8.36 0.43 6.90
N GLY A 19 -9.16 -0.61 6.72
CA GLY A 19 -10.27 -0.67 5.76
C GLY A 19 -11.60 -0.14 6.30
N THR A 20 -11.61 0.57 7.43
CA THR A 20 -12.85 1.11 8.01
C THR A 20 -13.21 2.48 7.45
N ALA A 21 -14.49 2.86 7.51
CA ALA A 21 -14.98 4.18 7.12
C ALA A 21 -14.30 5.35 7.87
N ASN A 22 -13.67 5.08 9.02
CA ASN A 22 -12.93 6.10 9.78
C ASN A 22 -11.73 6.64 8.98
N LEU A 23 -11.13 5.84 8.11
CA LEU A 23 -10.02 6.26 7.26
C LEU A 23 -10.48 7.03 6.01
N SER A 24 -11.73 6.84 5.57
CA SER A 24 -12.31 7.42 4.34
C SER A 24 -12.00 8.91 4.10
N PRO A 25 -12.19 9.85 5.05
CA PRO A 25 -11.90 11.26 4.81
C PRO A 25 -10.41 11.59 4.66
N TYR A 26 -9.53 10.68 5.07
CA TYR A 26 -8.08 10.86 5.04
C TYR A 26 -7.41 10.12 3.89
N VAL A 27 -8.12 9.30 3.11
CA VAL A 27 -7.55 8.41 2.09
C VAL A 27 -6.70 9.18 1.07
N GLU A 28 -7.22 10.27 0.53
CA GLU A 28 -6.49 11.10 -0.45
C GLU A 28 -5.24 11.73 0.17
N SER A 29 -5.33 12.18 1.42
CA SER A 29 -4.19 12.75 2.15
C SER A 29 -3.15 11.67 2.47
N LEU A 30 -3.58 10.48 2.89
CA LEU A 30 -2.72 9.34 3.15
C LEU A 30 -1.98 8.92 1.87
N LYS A 31 -2.72 8.85 0.76
CA LYS A 31 -2.18 8.53 -0.56
C LYS A 31 -1.09 9.52 -0.98
N SER A 32 -1.43 10.81 -0.98
CA SER A 32 -0.56 11.89 -1.47
C SER A 32 0.67 12.11 -0.58
N HIS A 33 0.52 12.06 0.75
CA HIS A 33 1.59 12.43 1.68
C HIS A 33 2.41 11.25 2.20
N TYR A 34 1.90 10.02 2.12
CA TYR A 34 2.58 8.85 2.70
C TYR A 34 2.76 7.72 1.67
N ILE A 35 1.70 7.26 1.02
CA ILE A 35 1.78 6.08 0.15
C ILE A 35 2.65 6.36 -1.08
N VAL A 36 2.31 7.38 -1.87
CA VAL A 36 3.06 7.73 -3.09
C VAL A 36 4.52 8.07 -2.77
N PRO A 37 4.85 8.94 -1.80
CA PRO A 37 6.24 9.26 -1.48
C PRO A 37 7.04 8.05 -0.98
N THR A 38 6.42 7.13 -0.23
CA THR A 38 7.08 5.90 0.22
C THR A 38 7.40 5.02 -0.97
N LEU A 39 6.42 4.80 -1.85
CA LEU A 39 6.63 3.98 -3.05
C LEU A 39 7.73 4.57 -3.95
N GLU A 40 7.73 5.88 -4.20
CA GLU A 40 8.78 6.52 -5.00
C GLU A 40 10.17 6.42 -4.35
N TYR A 41 10.24 6.53 -3.01
CA TYR A 41 11.49 6.41 -2.27
C TYR A 41 12.11 5.01 -2.40
N PHE A 42 11.31 3.97 -2.21
CA PHE A 42 11.76 2.58 -2.29
C PHE A 42 11.94 2.08 -3.74
N ASN A 43 11.25 2.70 -4.70
CA ASN A 43 11.40 2.43 -6.13
C ASN A 43 12.59 3.17 -6.76
N GLY A 44 13.14 4.19 -6.06
CA GLY A 44 14.26 5.00 -6.55
C GLY A 44 13.86 6.01 -7.64
N GLY A 45 12.57 6.33 -7.78
CA GLY A 45 12.07 7.22 -8.82
C GLY A 45 10.54 7.29 -8.88
N PRO A 46 10.01 8.14 -9.77
CA PRO A 46 8.57 8.33 -9.91
C PRO A 46 7.87 7.05 -10.36
N ILE A 47 6.58 6.93 -10.00
CA ILE A 47 5.75 5.77 -10.39
C ILE A 47 5.50 5.81 -11.90
N ASP A 48 5.91 4.77 -12.62
CA ASP A 48 5.68 4.62 -14.06
C ASP A 48 4.78 3.41 -14.34
N ASP A 49 3.68 3.63 -15.04
CA ASP A 49 2.69 2.59 -15.38
C ASP A 49 3.23 1.52 -16.36
N ARG A 50 4.37 1.79 -17.01
CA ARG A 50 5.06 0.87 -17.93
C ARG A 50 6.13 0.05 -17.22
N ASP A 51 6.29 0.21 -15.91
CA ASP A 51 7.17 -0.61 -15.10
C ASP A 51 6.63 -2.05 -15.05
N CYS A 52 7.16 -2.92 -15.91
CA CYS A 52 6.73 -4.31 -16.00
C CYS A 52 7.31 -5.20 -14.90
N GLY A 53 7.99 -4.64 -13.89
CA GLY A 53 8.54 -5.34 -12.74
C GLY A 53 9.52 -6.44 -13.12
N TYR A 54 10.82 -6.15 -13.18
CA TYR A 54 11.80 -7.16 -13.55
C TYR A 54 13.17 -6.97 -12.92
N ASP A 55 13.40 -7.61 -11.77
CA ASP A 55 14.60 -8.40 -11.45
C ASP A 55 14.38 -9.16 -10.13
N THR A 56 14.98 -10.34 -9.98
CA THR A 56 14.91 -11.18 -8.75
C THR A 56 15.54 -10.53 -7.51
N ASN A 57 16.04 -9.30 -7.66
CA ASN A 57 16.71 -8.50 -6.64
C ASN A 57 16.12 -7.07 -6.59
N SER A 58 14.84 -6.92 -6.94
CA SER A 58 14.08 -5.67 -6.80
C SER A 58 13.38 -5.58 -5.45
N THR A 59 13.07 -4.36 -5.02
CA THR A 59 12.13 -4.12 -3.93
C THR A 59 10.79 -4.76 -4.24
N THR A 60 10.23 -5.52 -3.30
CA THR A 60 8.88 -6.09 -3.43
C THR A 60 7.90 -5.35 -2.55
N TYR A 61 6.65 -5.31 -2.98
CA TYR A 61 5.60 -4.61 -2.27
C TYR A 61 4.37 -5.49 -2.03
N ALA A 62 3.76 -5.31 -0.86
CA ALA A 62 2.50 -5.93 -0.49
C ALA A 62 1.57 -4.91 0.17
N LEU A 63 0.26 -5.07 -0.04
CA LEU A 63 -0.79 -4.29 0.61
C LEU A 63 -1.61 -5.20 1.52
N VAL A 64 -1.77 -4.80 2.77
CA VAL A 64 -2.64 -5.47 3.75
C VAL A 64 -3.70 -4.47 4.19
N VAL A 65 -4.96 -4.81 3.96
CA VAL A 65 -6.10 -4.04 4.44
C VAL A 65 -6.71 -4.77 5.61
N PHE A 66 -6.70 -4.19 6.80
CA PHE A 66 -7.29 -4.81 7.99
C PHE A 66 -8.63 -4.16 8.35
N MET A 67 -9.56 -4.96 8.85
CA MET A 67 -10.88 -4.52 9.30
C MET A 67 -10.95 -4.48 10.83
N ALA A 68 -11.87 -3.69 11.38
CA ALA A 68 -12.16 -3.72 12.81
C ALA A 68 -12.86 -5.02 13.21
N ALA A 69 -12.66 -5.47 14.46
CA ALA A 69 -13.15 -6.76 14.96
C ALA A 69 -14.69 -6.88 15.02
N ASP A 70 -15.42 -5.77 14.84
CA ASP A 70 -16.89 -5.68 14.84
C ASP A 70 -17.51 -5.64 13.44
N SER A 71 -16.71 -5.59 12.38
CA SER A 71 -17.17 -5.71 10.98
C SER A 71 -17.36 -7.20 10.63
N ALA A 72 -18.60 -7.70 10.61
CA ALA A 72 -18.93 -9.01 10.04
C ALA A 72 -19.17 -8.90 8.51
N PRO A 73 -19.40 -9.99 7.76
CA PRO A 73 -18.74 -11.30 7.77
C PRO A 73 -17.41 -11.32 6.98
N GLU A 74 -16.87 -10.15 6.63
CA GLU A 74 -15.66 -10.00 5.81
C GLU A 74 -14.39 -10.45 6.57
N PRO A 75 -13.36 -10.95 5.86
CA PRO A 75 -12.13 -11.40 6.51
C PRO A 75 -11.46 -10.25 7.29
N ALA A 76 -10.93 -10.57 8.47
CA ALA A 76 -10.26 -9.60 9.36
C ALA A 76 -9.10 -8.84 8.69
N ALA A 77 -8.50 -9.44 7.66
CA ALA A 77 -7.57 -8.76 6.77
C ALA A 77 -7.63 -9.33 5.35
N ILE A 78 -7.40 -8.47 4.36
CA ILE A 78 -7.23 -8.78 2.95
C ILE A 78 -5.79 -8.48 2.59
N CYS A 79 -5.07 -9.46 2.06
CA CYS A 79 -3.67 -9.33 1.68
C CYS A 79 -3.51 -9.42 0.16
N HIS A 80 -2.80 -8.45 -0.42
CA HIS A 80 -2.37 -8.45 -1.80
C HIS A 80 -0.85 -8.58 -1.83
N ALA A 81 -0.36 -9.73 -2.30
CA ALA A 81 1.04 -10.09 -2.21
C ALA A 81 1.54 -10.86 -3.44
N PRO A 82 2.86 -10.89 -3.64
CA PRO A 82 3.74 -9.73 -3.72
C PRO A 82 3.81 -9.21 -5.17
N THR A 83 4.14 -7.92 -5.33
CA THR A 83 4.37 -7.29 -6.63
C THR A 83 5.63 -6.45 -6.60
N THR A 84 6.41 -6.46 -7.68
CA THR A 84 7.48 -5.48 -7.92
C THR A 84 6.95 -4.23 -8.62
N ASN A 85 5.80 -4.33 -9.29
CA ASN A 85 5.15 -3.21 -9.96
C ASN A 85 4.40 -2.32 -8.94
N VAL A 86 4.87 -1.09 -8.80
CA VAL A 86 4.36 -0.05 -7.89
C VAL A 86 2.99 0.47 -8.30
N ALA A 87 2.74 0.67 -9.60
CA ALA A 87 1.46 1.11 -10.12
C ALA A 87 0.34 0.10 -9.82
N LYS A 88 0.66 -1.20 -9.85
CA LYS A 88 -0.24 -2.29 -9.47
C LYS A 88 -0.61 -2.22 -7.99
N LEU A 89 0.36 -1.96 -7.12
CA LEU A 89 0.06 -1.76 -5.70
C LEU A 89 -0.84 -0.54 -5.49
N LEU A 90 -0.54 0.58 -6.16
CA LEU A 90 -1.36 1.78 -6.06
C LEU A 90 -2.80 1.51 -6.53
N SER A 91 -2.96 0.72 -7.60
CA SER A 91 -4.28 0.29 -8.07
C SER A 91 -5.03 -0.57 -7.06
N TRP A 92 -4.34 -1.36 -6.23
CA TRP A 92 -4.97 -2.11 -5.14
C TRP A 92 -5.43 -1.17 -4.04
N PHE A 93 -4.61 -0.18 -3.69
CA PHE A 93 -4.96 0.85 -2.71
C PHE A 93 -6.19 1.66 -3.15
N ASP A 94 -6.27 2.06 -4.42
CA ASP A 94 -7.42 2.78 -4.98
C ASP A 94 -8.72 1.95 -5.01
N ARG A 95 -8.62 0.61 -4.98
CA ARG A 95 -9.78 -0.30 -4.98
C ARG A 95 -10.29 -0.63 -3.59
N VAL A 96 -9.65 -0.15 -2.53
CA VAL A 96 -10.09 -0.41 -1.15
C VAL A 96 -11.44 0.27 -0.92
N SER A 97 -12.45 -0.55 -0.67
CA SER A 97 -13.77 -0.10 -0.23
C SER A 97 -13.75 0.06 1.29
N TYR A 98 -13.96 1.29 1.78
CA TYR A 98 -13.99 1.58 3.21
C TYR A 98 -15.39 1.30 3.77
N VAL A 99 -15.51 0.29 4.63
CA VAL A 99 -16.80 -0.15 5.18
C VAL A 99 -17.01 0.47 6.56
N SER A 100 -18.21 0.98 6.81
CA SER A 100 -18.62 1.41 8.15
C SER A 100 -19.20 0.23 8.92
N SER A 101 -18.69 -0.07 10.12
CA SER A 101 -19.26 -1.09 11.04
C SER A 101 -20.65 -0.71 11.61
N VAL A 102 -21.40 0.21 10.99
CA VAL A 102 -22.76 0.56 11.44
C VAL A 102 -23.72 -0.53 10.97
N TYR A 103 -23.84 -1.58 11.78
CA TYR A 103 -25.00 -2.46 11.74
C TYR A 103 -26.22 -1.69 12.25
N HIS A 104 -27.30 -1.74 11.45
CA HIS A 104 -28.64 -1.31 11.84
C HIS A 104 -29.47 -2.51 12.28
#